data_AF-A0A2V8M952-F1
#
_entry.id   AF-A0A2V8M952-F1
#
_cell.length_a   1.000
_cell.length_b   1.000
_cell.length_c   1.000
_cell.angle_alpha   90.00
_cell.angle_beta   90.00
_cell.angle_gamma   90.00
#
_symmetry.space_group_name_H-M   'P 1'
#
loop_
_entity.id
_entity.type
_entity.pdbx_description
1 polymer ?
#
loop_
_entity_poly.entity_id
_entity_poly.type
_entity_poly.pdbx_seq_one_letter_code
_entity_poly.pdbx_strand_id
1 'polypeptide(L)'
;VEYKGFGIGLWGADYLDPYTFLGLLTGGGGNNGTGWADPKYDSMLDEANRTLDQQQRYKLLAKAEEYLLAAQPIIPIETGAVNFMKKPYVKGMYPNALSMYPWKFVYIERDQTKWDYVVQSMAE
;
A
#
# COMPACT_ATOMS: atom_id res chain seq x y z
N VAL A 1 11.10 14.41 23.80
CA VAL A 1 9.97 14.66 22.86
C VAL A 1 8.72 14.80 23.71
N GLU A 2 7.97 15.89 23.55
CA GLU A 2 6.68 16.07 24.24
C GLU A 2 5.67 15.07 23.64
N TYR A 3 5.06 14.24 24.49
CA TYR A 3 4.07 13.25 24.03
C TYR A 3 2.77 13.95 23.65
N LYS A 4 2.33 13.78 22.40
CA LYS A 4 1.13 14.45 21.84
C LYS A 4 -0.11 13.55 21.76
N GLY A 5 -0.03 12.31 22.25
CA GLY A 5 -1.12 11.33 22.15
C GLY A 5 -0.92 10.32 21.03
N PHE A 6 -2.00 9.60 20.70
CA PHE A 6 -2.06 8.66 19.57
C PHE A 6 -2.85 9.29 18.42
N GLY A 7 -2.37 9.08 17.20
CA GLY A 7 -3.12 9.33 15.97
C GLY A 7 -3.44 8.02 15.28
N ILE A 8 -4.61 7.94 14.64
CA ILE A 8 -4.95 6.83 13.75
C ILE A 8 -4.59 7.26 12.33
N GLY A 9 -3.75 6.46 11.67
CA GLY A 9 -3.34 6.66 10.29
C GLY A 9 -3.68 5.44 9.45
N LEU A 10 -3.93 5.67 8.16
CA LEU A 10 -4.10 4.63 7.15
C LEU A 10 -3.23 5.01 5.96
N TRP A 11 -2.67 4.00 5.28
CA TRP A 11 -1.92 4.20 4.05
C TRP A 11 -2.37 3.19 3.00
N GLY A 12 -2.66 3.69 1.80
CA GLY A 12 -2.83 2.87 0.60
C GLY A 12 -1.54 2.94 -0.22
N ALA A 13 -1.12 1.82 -0.82
CA ALA A 13 0.07 1.80 -1.66
C ALA A 13 -0.04 2.81 -2.82
N ASP A 14 1.00 3.61 -3.04
CA ASP A 14 1.09 4.50 -4.20
C ASP A 14 1.56 3.74 -5.47
N TYR A 15 2.32 2.66 -5.26
CA TYR A 15 2.88 1.78 -6.27
C TYR A 15 3.11 0.38 -5.69
N LEU A 16 3.29 -0.61 -6.56
CA LEU A 16 3.39 -2.03 -6.18
C LEU A 16 4.78 -2.41 -5.65
N ASP A 17 5.20 -1.78 -4.56
CA ASP A 17 6.48 -2.06 -3.91
C ASP A 17 6.40 -1.82 -2.39
N PRO A 18 6.99 -2.69 -1.54
CA PRO A 18 6.93 -2.51 -0.07
C PRO A 18 7.49 -1.17 0.42
N TYR A 19 8.39 -0.55 -0.35
CA TYR A 19 8.98 0.74 0.00
C TYR A 19 7.92 1.85 0.13
N THR A 20 6.78 1.77 -0.56
CA THR A 20 5.68 2.75 -0.41
C THR A 20 5.17 2.86 1.03
N PHE A 21 5.28 1.79 1.83
CA PHE A 21 4.91 1.77 3.24
C PHE A 21 6.10 2.10 4.15
N LEU A 22 7.24 1.46 3.92
CA LEU A 22 8.42 1.61 4.78
C LEU A 22 9.01 3.03 4.70
N GLY A 23 8.99 3.64 3.51
CA GLY A 23 9.50 4.99 3.30
C GLY A 23 8.77 6.08 4.09
N LEU A 24 7.54 5.81 4.58
CA LEU A 24 6.75 6.76 5.37
C LEU A 24 7.41 7.14 6.69
N LEU A 25 8.24 6.26 7.24
CA LEU A 25 8.82 6.42 8.57
C LEU A 25 10.30 6.83 8.51
N THR A 26 10.78 7.23 7.33
CA THR A 26 12.11 7.83 7.20
C THR A 26 12.21 9.18 7.90
N GLY A 27 13.41 9.49 8.41
CA GLY A 27 13.70 10.79 9.03
C GLY A 27 13.60 11.93 8.01
N GLY A 28 12.68 12.88 8.22
CA GLY A 28 12.50 14.05 7.35
C GLY A 28 11.56 13.83 6.16
N GLY A 29 10.94 12.65 6.03
CA GLY A 29 9.85 12.42 5.08
C GLY A 29 8.59 13.18 5.47
N GLY A 30 7.95 13.87 4.51
CA GLY A 30 6.78 14.72 4.77
C GLY A 30 5.55 13.99 5.31
N ASN A 31 5.49 12.67 5.17
CA ASN A 31 4.37 11.84 5.62
C ASN A 31 4.59 11.21 7.01
N ASN A 32 5.75 11.41 7.64
CA ASN A 32 6.06 10.84 8.95
C ASN A 32 5.39 11.65 10.08
N GLY A 33 4.14 11.30 10.39
CA GLY A 33 3.38 11.92 11.48
C GLY A 33 3.80 11.49 12.90
N THR A 34 4.73 10.55 13.05
CA THR A 34 5.10 9.97 14.36
C THR A 34 6.13 10.82 15.11
N GLY A 35 6.89 11.65 14.39
CA GLY A 35 8.06 12.35 14.92
C GLY A 35 9.26 11.43 15.20
N TRP A 36 9.16 10.14 14.87
CA TRP A 36 10.26 9.19 14.96
C TRP A 36 11.26 9.41 13.81
N ALA A 37 12.55 9.29 14.12
CA ALA A 37 13.62 9.32 13.13
C ALA A 37 14.77 8.45 13.64
N ASP A 38 15.28 7.57 12.78
CA ASP A 38 16.39 6.67 13.11
C ASP A 38 17.33 6.53 11.91
N PRO A 39 18.55 7.10 11.97
CA PRO A 39 19.53 7.01 10.88
C PRO A 39 19.89 5.58 10.48
N LYS A 40 19.77 4.61 11.40
CA LYS A 40 20.02 3.20 11.09
C LYS A 40 18.91 2.65 10.19
N TYR A 41 17.65 2.96 10.49
CA TYR A 41 16.52 2.57 9.66
C TYR A 41 16.63 3.18 8.26
N ASP A 42 16.93 4.49 8.20
CA ASP A 42 17.14 5.20 6.93
C ASP A 42 18.26 4.53 6.10
N SER A 43 19.38 4.16 6.73
CA SER A 43 20.47 3.45 6.06
C SER A 43 20.08 2.06 5.54
N MET A 44 19.21 1.32 6.25
CA MET A 44 18.74 0.01 5.79
C MET A 44 17.86 0.15 4.55
N LEU A 45 17.02 1.18 4.50
CA LEU A 45 16.19 1.50 3.35
C LEU A 45 17.03 1.98 2.15
N ASP A 46 18.07 2.78 2.39
CA ASP A 46 19.02 3.20 1.36
C ASP A 46 19.79 2.02 0.76
N GLU A 47 20.23 1.07 1.57
CA GLU A 47 20.88 -0.16 1.11
C GLU A 47 19.93 -0.99 0.22
N ALA A 48 18.68 -1.14 0.65
CA ALA A 48 17.66 -1.82 -0.15
C ALA A 48 17.44 -1.13 -1.50
N ASN A 49 17.37 0.21 -1.54
CA ASN A 49 17.18 0.98 -2.76
C ASN A 49 18.36 0.93 -3.74
N ARG A 50 19.59 0.76 -3.23
CA ARG A 50 20.79 0.60 -4.07
C ARG A 50 20.97 -0.83 -4.59
N THR A 51 20.24 -1.80 -4.04
CA THR A 51 20.35 -3.21 -4.41
C THR A 51 19.57 -3.51 -5.68
N LEU A 52 20.29 -3.94 -6.73
CA LEU A 52 19.70 -4.24 -8.04
C LEU A 52 19.02 -5.62 -8.11
N ASP A 53 19.51 -6.59 -7.34
CA ASP A 53 18.88 -7.91 -7.28
C ASP A 53 17.57 -7.83 -6.49
N GLN A 54 16.47 -8.16 -7.15
CA GLN A 54 15.12 -7.99 -6.59
C GLN A 54 14.91 -8.84 -5.32
N GLN A 55 15.39 -10.08 -5.30
CA GLN A 55 15.20 -10.98 -4.17
C GLN A 55 16.00 -10.55 -2.95
N GLN A 56 17.24 -10.11 -3.17
CA GLN A 56 18.07 -9.54 -2.14
C GLN A 56 17.48 -8.23 -1.60
N ARG A 57 16.97 -7.36 -2.49
CA ARG A 57 16.27 -6.13 -2.09
C ARG A 57 15.08 -6.42 -1.19
N TYR A 58 14.24 -7.40 -1.52
CA TYR A 58 13.10 -7.77 -0.67
C TYR A 58 13.52 -8.32 0.69
N LYS A 59 14.62 -9.08 0.77
CA LYS A 59 15.18 -9.51 2.07
C LYS A 59 15.65 -8.33 2.91
N LEU A 60 16.24 -7.30 2.30
CA LEU A 60 16.66 -6.08 3.00
C LEU A 60 15.46 -5.28 3.50
N LEU A 61 14.41 -5.12 2.68
CA LEU A 61 13.18 -4.45 3.10
C LEU A 61 12.48 -5.19 4.25
N ALA A 62 12.42 -6.53 4.21
CA ALA A 62 11.87 -7.33 5.31
C ALA A 62 12.65 -7.14 6.62
N LYS A 63 13.98 -7.05 6.55
CA LYS A 63 14.81 -6.73 7.74
C LYS A 63 14.54 -5.33 8.27
N ALA A 64 14.35 -4.35 7.39
CA ALA A 64 13.99 -2.99 7.79
C ALA A 64 12.63 -2.95 8.47
N GLU A 65 11.64 -3.68 7.94
CA GLU A 65 10.33 -3.84 8.57
C GLU A 65 10.42 -4.48 9.96
N GLU A 66 11.18 -5.57 10.11
CA GLU A 66 11.40 -6.21 11.41
C GLU A 66 12.00 -5.23 12.43
N TYR A 67 13.01 -4.45 12.02
CA TYR A 67 13.62 -3.41 12.86
C TYR A 67 12.62 -2.33 13.26
N LEU A 68 11.81 -1.86 12.31
CA LEU A 68 10.77 -0.86 12.54
C LEU A 68 9.73 -1.36 13.55
N LEU A 69 9.24 -2.58 13.38
CA LEU A 69 8.24 -3.18 14.27
C LEU A 69 8.81 -3.38 15.68
N ALA A 70 10.10 -3.72 15.80
CA ALA A 70 10.77 -3.80 17.09
C ALA A 70 10.94 -2.43 17.78
N ALA A 71 11.12 -1.35 17.00
CA ALA A 71 11.21 0.01 17.52
C ALA A 71 9.84 0.59 17.93
N GLN A 72 8.75 0.00 17.45
CA GLN A 72 7.36 0.37 17.77
C GLN A 72 7.00 1.88 17.61
N PRO A 73 7.44 2.59 16.56
CA PRO A 73 6.98 3.97 16.32
C PRO A 73 5.52 4.02 15.85
N ILE A 74 4.99 2.89 15.39
CA ILE A 74 3.59 2.67 15.03
C ILE A 74 3.11 1.33 15.61
N ILE A 75 1.79 1.17 15.71
CA ILE A 75 1.14 -0.10 16.09
C ILE A 75 0.25 -0.51 14.91
N PRO A 76 0.66 -1.49 14.09
CA PRO A 76 -0.19 -2.01 13.01
C PRO A 76 -1.44 -2.67 13.60
N ILE A 77 -2.62 -2.36 13.04
CA ILE A 77 -3.91 -2.87 13.51
C ILE A 77 -4.54 -3.83 12.50
N GLU A 78 -4.51 -3.49 11.21
CA GLU A 78 -5.06 -4.32 10.15
C GLU A 78 -4.29 -4.19 8.83
N THR A 79 -4.46 -5.18 7.97
CA THR A 79 -4.18 -5.09 6.53
C THR A 79 -5.51 -5.03 5.80
N GLY A 80 -5.89 -3.85 5.33
CA GLY A 80 -7.21 -3.61 4.75
C GLY A 80 -7.47 -4.42 3.47
N ALA A 81 -8.70 -4.88 3.30
CA ALA A 81 -9.20 -5.48 2.07
C ALA A 81 -10.12 -4.50 1.33
N VAL A 82 -10.07 -4.52 0.00
CA VAL A 82 -10.90 -3.64 -0.84
C VAL A 82 -12.06 -4.43 -1.39
N ASN A 83 -13.27 -4.07 -0.95
CA ASN A 83 -14.52 -4.61 -1.46
C ASN A 83 -15.24 -3.52 -2.24
N PHE A 84 -15.70 -3.81 -3.45
CA PHE A 84 -16.51 -2.87 -4.23
C PHE A 84 -17.64 -3.59 -4.96
N MET A 85 -18.73 -2.87 -5.16
CA MET A 85 -19.92 -3.35 -5.87
C MET A 85 -20.12 -2.50 -7.12
N LYS A 86 -20.44 -3.15 -8.24
CA LYS A 86 -20.85 -2.49 -9.47
C LYS A 86 -22.14 -3.09 -10.01
N LYS A 87 -22.89 -2.30 -10.76
CA LYS A 87 -24.06 -2.80 -11.48
C LYS A 87 -23.62 -3.75 -12.61
N PRO A 88 -24.43 -4.78 -12.95
CA PRO A 88 -24.07 -5.75 -14.01
C PRO A 88 -23.77 -5.13 -15.38
N TYR A 89 -24.35 -3.98 -15.66
CA TYR A 89 -24.14 -3.23 -16.90
C TYR A 89 -22.89 -2.33 -16.92
N VAL A 90 -22.13 -2.25 -15.82
CA VAL A 90 -20.88 -1.46 -15.76
C VAL A 90 -19.72 -2.34 -16.20
N LYS A 91 -19.22 -2.10 -17.41
CA LYS A 91 -18.12 -2.85 -18.02
C LYS A 91 -16.82 -2.04 -17.98
N GLY A 92 -15.67 -2.72 -18.10
CA GLY A 92 -14.35 -2.09 -18.06
C GLY A 92 -13.88 -1.64 -16.67
N MET A 93 -14.71 -1.75 -15.64
CA MET A 93 -14.34 -1.57 -14.23
C MET A 93 -14.00 -2.93 -13.62
N TYR A 94 -12.75 -3.09 -13.17
CA TYR A 94 -12.20 -4.30 -12.56
C TYR A 94 -11.41 -3.95 -11.29
N PRO A 95 -11.34 -4.87 -10.30
CA PRO A 95 -10.50 -4.65 -9.13
C PRO A 95 -9.02 -4.61 -9.52
N ASN A 96 -8.22 -3.96 -8.69
CA ASN A 96 -6.76 -4.00 -8.75
C ASN A 96 -6.18 -3.67 -7.39
N ALA A 97 -4.90 -4.00 -7.19
CA ALA A 97 -4.21 -3.84 -5.92
C ALA A 97 -4.16 -2.38 -5.41
N LEU A 98 -4.28 -1.38 -6.29
CA LEU A 98 -4.26 0.04 -5.92
C LEU A 98 -5.67 0.64 -5.78
N SER A 99 -6.72 -0.15 -5.97
CA SER A 99 -8.12 0.33 -6.00
C SER A 99 -8.39 1.47 -7.00
N MET A 100 -7.60 1.55 -8.07
CA MET A 100 -7.71 2.61 -9.07
C MET A 100 -8.57 2.18 -10.26
N TYR A 101 -9.70 2.84 -10.51
CA TYR A 101 -10.54 2.48 -11.65
C TYR A 101 -10.11 3.27 -12.90
N PRO A 102 -9.79 2.59 -14.01
CA PRO A 102 -9.37 3.28 -15.23
C PRO A 102 -10.60 3.81 -15.97
N TRP A 103 -11.16 4.94 -15.50
CA TRP A 103 -12.43 5.52 -15.95
C TRP A 103 -12.55 5.68 -17.47
N LYS A 104 -11.43 5.90 -18.16
CA LYS A 104 -11.36 5.96 -19.64
C LYS A 104 -11.93 4.70 -20.32
N PHE A 105 -11.81 3.54 -19.70
CA PHE A 105 -12.28 2.26 -20.25
C PHE A 105 -13.60 1.79 -19.64
N VAL A 106 -14.16 2.54 -18.69
CA VAL A 106 -15.42 2.20 -18.04
C VAL A 106 -16.58 2.69 -18.90
N TYR A 107 -17.55 1.82 -19.16
CA TYR A 107 -18.73 2.16 -19.97
C TYR A 107 -19.99 1.42 -19.50
N ILE A 108 -21.14 1.91 -19.96
CA ILE A 108 -22.45 1.32 -19.70
C ILE A 108 -22.84 0.42 -20.87
N GLU A 109 -23.02 -0.87 -20.60
CA GLU A 109 -23.54 -1.85 -21.55
C GLU A 109 -25.07 -1.81 -21.59
N ARG A 110 -25.61 -1.46 -22.76
CA ARG A 110 -27.06 -1.31 -22.95
C ARG A 110 -27.72 -2.63 -23.36
N ASP A 111 -26.97 -3.57 -23.91
CA ASP A 111 -27.44 -4.90 -24.25
C ASP A 111 -27.52 -5.77 -22.99
N GLN A 112 -28.74 -6.06 -22.53
CA GLN A 112 -28.98 -6.86 -21.31
C GLN A 112 -28.40 -8.26 -21.38
N THR A 113 -28.21 -8.82 -22.58
CA THR A 113 -27.63 -10.16 -22.76
C THR A 113 -26.14 -10.21 -22.41
N LYS A 114 -25.48 -9.05 -22.28
CA LYS A 114 -24.03 -8.91 -21.99
C LYS A 114 -23.71 -8.46 -20.56
N TRP A 115 -24.72 -8.41 -19.69
CA TRP A 115 -24.57 -7.98 -18.30
C TRP A 115 -23.84 -9.04 -17.46
N ASP A 116 -22.92 -8.59 -16.61
CA ASP A 116 -22.12 -9.46 -15.75
C ASP A 116 -22.71 -9.51 -14.33
N TYR A 117 -23.26 -10.65 -13.94
CA TYR A 117 -23.75 -10.86 -12.57
C TYR A 117 -22.71 -11.45 -11.63
N VAL A 118 -21.58 -11.91 -12.18
CA VAL A 118 -20.44 -12.44 -11.44
C VAL A 118 -19.31 -11.43 -11.55
N VAL A 119 -18.81 -10.94 -10.40
CA VAL A 119 -17.62 -10.09 -10.34
C VAL A 119 -16.41 -11.01 -10.19
N GLN A 120 -15.44 -10.91 -11.10
CA GLN A 120 -14.17 -11.63 -10.98
C GLN A 120 -13.43 -11.18 -9.71
N SER A 121 -12.98 -12.17 -8.92
CA SER A 121 -12.13 -11.95 -7.76
C SER A 121 -10.69 -11.66 -8.21
N MET A 122 -9.95 -10.87 -7.40
CA MET A 122 -8.49 -10.75 -7.55
C MET A 122 -7.72 -11.89 -6.88
N ALA A 123 -8.42 -12.74 -6.12
CA ALA A 123 -7.82 -13.83 -5.35
C ALA A 123 -7.65 -15.12 -6.18
N GLU A 124 -8.07 -15.12 -7.44
CA GLU A 124 -7.92 -16.18 -8.44
C GLU A 124 -7.02 -15.71 -9.58
#